data_AF-A0A9N9JRH0-F1
#
_entry.id   AF-A0A9N9JRH0-F1
#
_cell.length_a   1.000
_cell.length_b   1.000
_cell.length_c   1.000
_cell.angle_alpha   90.00
_cell.angle_beta   90.00
_cell.angle_gamma   90.00
#
_symmetry.space_group_name_H-M   'P 1'
#
loop_
_entity.id
_entity.type
_entity.pdbx_description
1 polymer ?
#
loop_
_entity_poly.entity_id
_entity_poly.type
_entity_poly.pdbx_seq_one_letter_code
_entity_poly.pdbx_strand_id
1 'polypeptide(L)'
;ALLGNTVIFQTPDILTISYIKNNPNFYNYCDQQLEDVVEIDECHSFIACKGLSDLANNDPPTNFSNINGIGGDFDKWAGSKEYRGYILIPSFNIKCNAEGYLVLANPDYHNQENPTKNPEKVADAEHNPYGYTKIPQAPWGTRWLYQTCPVEYEQADIYTEDPTFNGFQSKPINSNTCLNIHNFRTSRLSPCARRAQQEITKTDALFIFTNINMKVCCDHQVSITIDRSIFPQTCLYIDEKMSGGSQPDPSKLSKAGHGKIAHSSKSLIYNEKVEK
;
A
#
# COMPACT_ATOMS: atom_id res chain seq x y z
N ALA A 1 -37.32 -29.27 12.43
CA ALA A 1 -36.60 -28.13 11.84
C ALA A 1 -35.39 -28.67 11.12
N LEU A 2 -35.35 -28.59 9.79
CA LEU A 2 -34.17 -28.95 9.02
C LEU A 2 -33.08 -27.93 9.36
N LEU A 3 -32.02 -28.36 10.02
CA LEU A 3 -30.80 -27.57 10.18
C LEU A 3 -30.23 -27.41 8.76
N GLY A 4 -30.61 -26.34 8.08
CA GLY A 4 -30.08 -26.02 6.75
C GLY A 4 -28.55 -26.02 6.82
N ASN A 5 -27.91 -26.79 5.95
CA ASN A 5 -26.46 -26.91 5.90
C ASN A 5 -25.87 -25.51 5.74
N THR A 6 -25.17 -25.05 6.77
CA THR A 6 -24.38 -23.84 6.69
C THR A 6 -23.11 -24.17 5.92
N VAL A 7 -22.79 -23.36 4.91
CA VAL A 7 -21.50 -23.44 4.22
C VAL A 7 -20.53 -22.45 4.86
N ILE A 8 -19.33 -22.94 5.18
CA ILE A 8 -18.23 -22.12 5.68
C ILE A 8 -17.07 -22.33 4.72
N PHE A 9 -16.46 -21.24 4.26
CA PHE A 9 -15.21 -21.27 3.51
C PHE A 9 -14.30 -20.12 3.96
N GLN A 10 -13.00 -20.30 3.77
CA GLN A 10 -11.98 -19.35 4.17
C GLN A 10 -11.55 -18.51 2.97
N THR A 11 -11.37 -17.20 3.17
CA THR A 11 -10.79 -16.31 2.16
C THR A 11 -9.28 -16.45 2.11
N PRO A 12 -8.62 -16.12 1.00
CA PRO A 12 -7.16 -16.08 0.97
C PRO A 12 -6.59 -14.96 1.87
N ASP A 13 -5.31 -15.12 2.24
CA ASP A 13 -4.50 -14.06 2.85
C ASP A 13 -4.05 -13.06 1.79
N ILE A 14 -4.33 -11.78 1.98
CA ILE A 14 -3.97 -10.72 1.04
C ILE A 14 -2.96 -9.78 1.65
N LEU A 15 -1.80 -9.64 1.01
CA LEU A 15 -0.81 -8.65 1.37
C LEU A 15 -0.43 -7.81 0.16
N THR A 16 -0.37 -6.50 0.35
CA THR A 16 0.27 -5.57 -0.59
C THR A 16 1.45 -4.93 0.08
N ILE A 17 2.55 -4.75 -0.66
CA ILE A 17 3.76 -4.06 -0.19
C ILE A 17 4.08 -2.96 -1.18
N SER A 18 4.23 -1.74 -0.68
CA SER A 18 4.66 -0.58 -1.46
C SER A 18 6.16 -0.31 -1.24
N TYR A 19 6.92 -0.14 -2.33
CA TYR A 19 8.38 -0.01 -2.28
C TYR A 19 8.98 0.74 -3.48
N ILE A 20 10.10 1.42 -3.27
CA ILE A 20 10.82 2.12 -4.34
C ILE A 20 11.85 1.16 -4.93
N LYS A 21 11.68 0.76 -6.20
CA LYS A 21 12.65 -0.11 -6.88
C LYS A 21 13.66 0.71 -7.67
N ASN A 22 14.94 0.63 -7.30
CA ASN A 22 16.01 1.17 -8.15
C ASN A 22 16.26 0.21 -9.31
N ASN A 23 15.82 0.58 -10.51
CA ASN A 23 16.03 -0.20 -11.73
C ASN A 23 16.72 0.68 -12.79
N PRO A 24 17.28 0.10 -13.87
CA PRO A 24 18.01 0.87 -14.88
C PRO A 24 17.22 2.02 -15.52
N ASN A 25 15.88 1.93 -15.52
CA ASN A 25 14.98 2.95 -16.07
C ASN A 25 14.41 3.89 -15.00
N PHE A 26 14.88 3.81 -13.75
CA PHE A 26 14.34 4.58 -12.63
C PHE A 26 14.27 6.07 -12.93
N TYR A 27 15.37 6.64 -13.43
CA TYR A 27 15.46 8.07 -13.72
C TYR A 27 14.47 8.47 -14.81
N ASN A 28 14.38 7.71 -15.91
CA ASN A 28 13.41 7.98 -16.97
C ASN A 28 11.97 7.95 -16.45
N TYR A 29 11.63 7.00 -15.57
CA TYR A 29 10.28 6.95 -14.99
C TYR A 29 10.03 8.10 -14.03
N CYS A 30 10.98 8.40 -13.17
CA CYS A 30 10.87 9.48 -12.21
C CYS A 30 10.74 10.85 -12.91
N ASP A 31 11.57 11.10 -13.91
CA ASP A 31 11.57 12.32 -14.70
C ASP A 31 10.21 12.56 -15.37
N GLN A 32 9.68 11.54 -16.05
CA GLN A 32 8.33 11.58 -16.63
C GLN A 32 7.23 11.83 -15.59
N GLN A 33 7.33 11.25 -14.37
CA GLN A 33 6.37 11.55 -13.30
C GLN A 33 6.48 13.01 -12.83
N LEU A 34 7.69 13.58 -12.78
CA LEU A 34 7.90 14.95 -12.32
C LEU A 34 7.43 15.97 -13.36
N GLU A 35 7.75 15.77 -14.64
CA GLU A 35 7.31 16.62 -15.77
C GLU A 35 5.77 16.69 -15.87
N ASP A 36 5.08 15.60 -15.55
CA ASP A 36 3.61 15.56 -15.56
C ASP A 36 2.96 16.39 -14.44
N VAL A 37 3.72 16.73 -13.38
CA VAL A 37 3.20 17.39 -12.18
C VAL A 37 3.69 18.83 -12.07
N VAL A 38 4.92 19.13 -12.49
CA VAL A 38 5.57 20.44 -12.34
C VAL A 38 6.45 20.74 -13.55
N GLU A 39 6.41 21.98 -14.03
CA GLU A 39 7.43 22.48 -14.97
C GLU A 39 8.77 22.61 -14.21
N ILE A 40 9.69 21.70 -14.50
CA ILE A 40 10.97 21.55 -13.79
C ILE A 40 12.08 21.45 -14.83
N ASP A 41 13.22 22.12 -14.60
CA ASP A 41 14.37 21.94 -15.48
C ASP A 41 15.08 20.60 -15.23
N GLU A 42 15.86 20.16 -16.22
CA GLU A 42 16.56 18.88 -16.21
C GLU A 42 17.46 18.70 -14.96
N CYS A 43 18.08 19.78 -14.47
CA CYS A 43 18.98 19.70 -13.32
C CYS A 43 18.18 19.45 -12.03
N HIS A 44 17.09 20.17 -11.84
CA HIS A 44 16.19 19.98 -10.70
C HIS A 44 15.49 18.63 -10.73
N SER A 45 15.06 18.15 -11.90
CA SER A 45 14.49 16.81 -12.05
C SER A 45 15.50 15.72 -11.71
N PHE A 46 16.74 15.85 -12.21
CA PHE A 46 17.81 14.93 -11.88
C PHE A 46 18.07 14.85 -10.37
N ILE A 47 18.11 15.99 -9.67
CA ILE A 47 18.33 16.02 -8.21
C ILE A 47 17.15 15.35 -7.48
N ALA A 48 15.92 15.65 -7.85
CA ALA A 48 14.73 15.05 -7.24
C ALA A 48 14.71 13.52 -7.46
N CYS A 49 14.99 13.07 -8.67
CA CYS A 49 15.07 11.64 -8.99
C CYS A 49 16.25 10.94 -8.33
N LYS A 50 17.40 11.59 -8.24
CA LYS A 50 18.54 11.06 -7.47
C LYS A 50 18.17 10.87 -6.01
N GLY A 51 17.51 11.86 -5.42
CA GLY A 51 17.00 11.79 -4.05
C GLY A 51 16.06 10.61 -3.84
N LEU A 52 15.08 10.41 -4.74
CA LEU A 52 14.17 9.25 -4.67
C LEU A 52 14.88 7.91 -4.90
N SER A 53 15.88 7.86 -5.78
CA SER A 53 16.70 6.67 -6.06
C SER A 53 17.53 6.26 -4.83
N ASP A 54 18.06 7.22 -4.08
CA ASP A 54 18.81 6.97 -2.84
C ASP A 54 17.92 6.43 -1.71
N LEU A 55 16.60 6.64 -1.83
CA LEU A 55 15.57 6.06 -0.96
C LEU A 55 15.04 4.73 -1.50
N ALA A 56 15.71 4.08 -2.44
CA ALA A 56 15.26 2.80 -2.94
C ALA A 56 15.35 1.69 -1.88
N ASN A 57 14.48 0.71 -2.03
CA ASN A 57 14.40 -0.48 -1.20
C ASN A 57 15.03 -1.68 -1.88
N ASN A 58 15.40 -2.66 -1.07
CA ASN A 58 15.60 -4.02 -1.58
C ASN A 58 14.28 -4.53 -2.18
N ASP A 59 14.39 -5.47 -3.12
CA ASP A 59 13.21 -6.14 -3.65
C ASP A 59 12.50 -6.92 -2.52
N PRO A 60 11.16 -6.82 -2.42
CA PRO A 60 10.40 -7.59 -1.45
C PRO A 60 10.62 -9.10 -1.60
N PRO A 61 10.48 -9.90 -0.52
CA PRO A 61 10.52 -11.35 -0.59
C PRO A 61 9.53 -11.89 -1.63
N THR A 62 9.86 -12.97 -2.35
CA THR A 62 8.88 -13.56 -3.29
C THR A 62 7.79 -14.38 -2.60
N ASN A 63 7.98 -14.68 -1.32
CA ASN A 63 7.06 -15.41 -0.46
C ASN A 63 7.27 -15.00 1.02
N PHE A 64 6.25 -15.23 1.85
CA PHE A 64 6.31 -15.06 3.30
C PHE A 64 5.90 -16.36 3.98
N SER A 65 6.75 -17.02 4.75
CA SER A 65 6.24 -18.14 5.55
C SER A 65 5.52 -17.62 6.79
N ASN A 66 4.28 -18.09 7.01
CA ASN A 66 3.47 -17.80 8.19
C ASN A 66 3.15 -16.30 8.37
N ILE A 67 2.45 -15.71 7.39
CA ILE A 67 2.15 -14.28 7.34
C ILE A 67 1.34 -13.77 8.55
N ASN A 68 0.56 -14.67 9.18
CA ASN A 68 -0.27 -14.36 10.35
C ASN A 68 0.36 -14.77 11.69
N GLY A 69 1.58 -15.32 11.68
CA GLY A 69 2.26 -15.78 12.88
C GLY A 69 3.07 -14.68 13.55
N ILE A 70 2.92 -14.55 14.88
CA ILE A 70 3.82 -13.74 15.71
C ILE A 70 5.24 -14.29 15.58
N GLY A 71 6.23 -13.43 15.29
CA GLY A 71 7.61 -13.84 15.04
C GLY A 71 7.84 -14.51 13.68
N GLY A 72 6.83 -14.57 12.81
CA GLY A 72 6.91 -15.07 11.44
C GLY A 72 7.75 -14.18 10.52
N ASP A 73 7.89 -14.59 9.26
CA ASP A 73 8.71 -13.83 8.29
C ASP A 73 8.12 -12.46 8.00
N PHE A 74 6.79 -12.35 7.96
CA PHE A 74 6.10 -11.07 7.82
C PHE A 74 6.39 -10.13 8.99
N ASP A 75 6.35 -10.66 10.22
CA ASP A 75 6.59 -9.89 11.44
C ASP A 75 8.00 -9.27 11.46
N LYS A 76 9.01 -10.09 11.13
CA LYS A 76 10.41 -9.66 10.98
C LYS A 76 10.58 -8.66 9.83
N TRP A 77 9.92 -8.92 8.70
CA TRP A 77 9.97 -8.06 7.53
C TRP A 77 9.33 -6.69 7.83
N ALA A 78 8.16 -6.65 8.46
CA ALA A 78 7.47 -5.43 8.83
C ALA A 78 8.30 -4.63 9.86
N GLY A 79 8.90 -5.32 10.84
CA GLY A 79 9.81 -4.74 11.83
C GLY A 79 11.14 -4.22 11.26
N SER A 80 11.52 -4.59 10.04
CA SER A 80 12.75 -4.11 9.39
C SER A 80 12.71 -2.62 9.02
N LYS A 81 11.51 -2.02 8.97
CA LYS A 81 11.27 -0.62 8.58
C LYS A 81 11.79 -0.27 7.19
N GLU A 82 12.04 -1.27 6.33
CA GLU A 82 12.62 -0.99 5.03
C GLU A 82 11.59 -0.37 4.07
N TYR A 83 10.31 -0.73 4.12
CA TYR A 83 9.34 -0.51 3.03
C TYR A 83 8.39 0.68 3.24
N ARG A 84 7.76 1.15 2.15
CA ARG A 84 6.93 2.37 2.06
C ARG A 84 5.45 2.15 2.40
N GLY A 85 5.17 1.08 3.14
CA GLY A 85 3.83 0.72 3.60
C GLY A 85 3.37 -0.63 3.06
N TYR A 86 2.35 -1.16 3.71
CA TYR A 86 1.70 -2.40 3.33
C TYR A 86 0.24 -2.38 3.71
N ILE A 87 -0.56 -3.26 3.11
CA ILE A 87 -1.89 -3.62 3.59
C ILE A 87 -1.95 -5.13 3.69
N LEU A 88 -2.13 -5.64 4.91
CA LEU A 88 -2.43 -7.04 5.18
C LEU A 88 -3.92 -7.15 5.50
N ILE A 89 -4.64 -8.02 4.80
CA ILE A 89 -5.98 -8.51 5.10
C ILE A 89 -5.83 -10.02 5.37
N PRO A 90 -5.81 -10.43 6.66
CA PRO A 90 -5.71 -11.84 7.01
C PRO A 90 -6.88 -12.64 6.44
N SER A 91 -6.67 -13.93 6.22
CA SER A 91 -7.73 -14.88 5.87
C SER A 91 -8.79 -14.93 6.98
N PHE A 92 -10.06 -14.99 6.57
CA PHE A 92 -11.18 -15.09 7.50
C PHE A 92 -12.28 -15.99 6.94
N ASN A 93 -13.13 -16.49 7.83
CA ASN A 93 -14.23 -17.37 7.45
C ASN A 93 -15.47 -16.59 7.02
N ILE A 94 -16.04 -16.97 5.88
CA ILE A 94 -17.38 -16.56 5.45
C ILE A 94 -18.37 -17.66 5.80
N LYS A 95 -19.47 -17.28 6.43
CA LYS A 95 -20.57 -18.18 6.77
C LYS A 95 -21.82 -17.84 5.98
N CYS A 96 -22.32 -18.78 5.18
CA CYS A 96 -23.54 -18.63 4.39
C CYS A 96 -24.61 -19.64 4.80
N ASN A 97 -25.88 -19.25 4.75
CA ASN A 97 -27.00 -20.17 4.96
C ASN A 97 -27.26 -21.01 3.69
N ALA A 98 -28.19 -21.95 3.79
CA ALA A 98 -28.54 -22.84 2.68
C ALA A 98 -29.12 -22.08 1.47
N GLU A 99 -29.68 -20.89 1.70
CA GLU A 99 -30.25 -20.02 0.68
C GLU A 99 -29.20 -19.10 0.02
N GLY A 100 -27.93 -19.16 0.42
CA GLY A 100 -26.84 -18.38 -0.17
C GLY A 100 -26.69 -16.96 0.35
N TYR A 101 -27.23 -16.65 1.53
CA TYR A 101 -27.07 -15.37 2.22
C TYR A 101 -26.02 -15.44 3.33
N LEU A 102 -25.32 -14.34 3.53
CA LEU A 102 -24.36 -14.15 4.61
C LEU A 102 -25.04 -14.20 5.98
N VAL A 103 -24.55 -15.07 6.85
CA VAL A 103 -25.01 -15.24 8.24
C VAL A 103 -24.03 -14.59 9.21
N LEU A 104 -22.73 -14.72 8.95
CA LEU A 104 -21.66 -14.07 9.69
C LEU A 104 -20.54 -13.73 8.72
N ALA A 105 -20.13 -12.48 8.76
CA ALA A 105 -18.94 -11.98 8.10
C ALA A 105 -18.24 -11.10 9.13
N ASN A 106 -17.38 -11.72 9.92
CA ASN A 106 -16.51 -10.96 10.80
C ASN A 106 -15.09 -11.24 10.30
N PRO A 107 -14.57 -10.44 9.34
CA PRO A 107 -13.14 -10.41 9.15
C PRO A 107 -12.57 -10.05 10.53
N ASP A 108 -11.88 -10.98 11.16
CA ASP A 108 -11.28 -10.78 12.48
C ASP A 108 -10.06 -9.89 12.28
N TYR A 109 -10.34 -8.64 11.88
CA TYR A 109 -9.36 -7.64 11.53
C TYR A 109 -8.90 -6.98 12.83
N HIS A 110 -8.22 -7.77 13.64
CA HIS A 110 -7.56 -7.29 14.83
C HIS A 110 -6.41 -6.39 14.39
N ASN A 111 -6.64 -5.09 14.53
CA ASN A 111 -5.60 -4.10 14.80
C ASN A 111 -4.72 -3.65 13.61
N GLN A 112 -5.32 -2.91 12.68
CA GLN A 112 -4.62 -1.82 11.99
C GLN A 112 -5.49 -0.57 12.18
N GLU A 113 -5.47 -0.04 13.41
CA GLU A 113 -6.30 1.10 13.85
C GLU A 113 -6.40 2.16 12.76
N ASN A 114 -7.60 2.73 12.57
CA ASN A 114 -7.75 3.89 11.69
C ASN A 114 -6.84 5.00 12.23
N PRO A 115 -5.73 5.36 11.55
CA PRO A 115 -4.77 6.31 12.06
C PRO A 115 -5.38 7.69 12.22
N THR A 116 -6.49 8.00 11.55
CA THR A 116 -7.17 9.30 11.74
C THR A 116 -7.74 9.45 13.14
N LYS A 117 -7.96 8.34 13.86
CA LYS A 117 -8.37 8.35 15.27
C LYS A 117 -7.16 8.40 16.21
N ASN A 118 -5.99 7.92 15.79
CA ASN A 118 -4.78 7.95 16.61
C ASN A 118 -3.48 7.84 15.77
N PRO A 119 -3.04 8.93 15.12
CA PRO A 119 -1.92 8.86 14.19
C PRO A 119 -0.59 8.68 14.94
N GLU A 120 -0.48 9.24 16.15
CA GLU A 120 0.71 9.13 17.01
C GLU A 120 1.00 7.68 17.41
N LYS A 121 -0.02 6.87 17.75
CA LYS A 121 0.19 5.45 18.07
C LYS A 121 0.74 4.64 16.90
N VAL A 122 0.36 4.99 15.68
CA VAL A 122 0.83 4.31 14.46
C VAL A 122 2.24 4.80 14.10
N ALA A 123 2.49 6.08 14.34
CA ALA A 123 3.76 6.77 14.19
C ALA A 123 4.79 6.42 15.28
N ASP A 124 4.70 5.27 15.94
CA ASP A 124 5.80 4.71 16.76
C ASP A 124 5.74 3.17 16.81
N ALA A 125 4.84 2.57 16.03
CA ALA A 125 4.66 1.14 16.00
C ALA A 125 5.82 0.46 15.25
N GLU A 126 6.37 -0.60 15.85
CA GLU A 126 7.29 -1.52 15.16
C GLU A 126 6.70 -1.98 13.82
N HIS A 127 5.37 -2.17 13.79
CA HIS A 127 4.57 -2.45 12.60
C HIS A 127 3.78 -1.22 12.16
N ASN A 128 4.44 -0.29 11.46
CA ASN A 128 3.73 0.84 10.84
C ASN A 128 3.21 0.44 9.44
N PRO A 129 1.90 0.27 9.24
CA PRO A 129 1.33 -0.06 7.93
C PRO A 129 1.53 1.00 6.84
N TYR A 130 1.80 2.25 7.22
CA TYR A 130 2.14 3.33 6.28
C TYR A 130 3.60 3.32 5.89
N GLY A 131 4.39 2.50 6.58
CA GLY A 131 5.79 2.26 6.29
C GLY A 131 6.71 3.32 6.84
N TYR A 132 7.94 3.16 6.40
CA TYR A 132 9.08 3.96 6.81
C TYR A 132 9.85 4.35 5.56
N THR A 133 10.73 5.32 5.72
CA THR A 133 11.70 5.76 4.73
C THR A 133 13.08 5.62 5.33
N LYS A 134 13.92 4.79 4.71
CA LYS A 134 15.33 4.70 5.06
C LYS A 134 16.01 5.97 4.57
N ILE A 135 16.58 6.75 5.48
CA ILE A 135 17.31 7.97 5.17
C ILE A 135 18.77 7.58 4.89
N PRO A 136 19.28 7.81 3.66
CA PRO A 136 20.65 7.47 3.32
C PRO A 136 21.61 8.30 4.18
N GLN A 137 22.61 7.62 4.74
CA GLN A 137 23.76 8.29 5.36
C GLN A 137 24.56 8.96 4.22
N ALA A 138 24.22 10.21 3.92
CA ALA A 138 24.69 10.86 2.72
C ALA A 138 26.23 11.01 2.71
N PRO A 139 26.92 10.63 1.61
CA PRO A 139 28.29 11.09 1.39
C PRO A 139 28.32 12.61 1.31
N TRP A 140 29.46 13.22 1.60
CA TRP A 140 29.62 14.67 1.83
C TRP A 140 28.98 15.60 0.77
N GLY A 141 28.79 15.14 -0.48
CA GLY A 141 28.19 15.91 -1.58
C GLY A 141 26.67 15.84 -1.75
N THR A 142 25.93 15.00 -1.01
CA THR A 142 24.44 15.02 -0.97
C THR A 142 23.91 15.31 0.43
N ARG A 143 24.82 15.66 1.35
CA ARG A 143 24.54 15.85 2.77
C ARG A 143 23.45 16.89 3.02
N TRP A 144 23.40 17.97 2.24
CA TRP A 144 22.36 19.01 2.35
C TRP A 144 20.94 18.50 2.06
N LEU A 145 20.76 17.41 1.30
CA LEU A 145 19.44 16.86 1.03
C LEU A 145 18.81 16.22 2.27
N TYR A 146 19.62 15.78 3.23
CA TYR A 146 19.18 15.00 4.40
C TYR A 146 19.79 15.49 5.73
N GLN A 147 20.42 16.67 5.75
CA GLN A 147 21.37 17.11 6.80
C GLN A 147 20.75 17.26 8.19
N THR A 148 19.42 17.34 8.28
CA THR A 148 18.68 17.55 9.52
C THR A 148 17.99 16.31 10.04
N CYS A 149 18.19 15.14 9.42
CA CYS A 149 17.46 13.92 9.77
C CYS A 149 18.27 13.11 10.80
N PRO A 150 17.83 13.03 12.07
CA PRO A 150 18.62 12.42 13.14
C PRO A 150 18.56 10.89 13.17
N VAL A 151 17.78 10.25 12.28
CA VAL A 151 17.46 8.83 12.33
C VAL A 151 17.73 8.13 11.00
N GLU A 152 18.11 6.84 11.06
CA GLU A 152 18.30 6.00 9.87
C GLU A 152 16.97 5.66 9.19
N TYR A 153 15.89 5.54 9.97
CA TYR A 153 14.54 5.25 9.48
C TYR A 153 13.57 6.27 10.03
N GLU A 154 12.87 6.96 9.13
CA GLU A 154 11.84 7.93 9.48
C GLU A 154 10.49 7.41 8.99
N GLN A 155 9.41 7.68 9.72
CA GLN A 155 8.10 7.17 9.34
C GLN A 155 7.55 7.91 8.14
N ALA A 156 6.72 7.20 7.37
CA ALA A 156 5.91 7.86 6.35
C ALA A 156 4.98 8.90 6.99
N ASP A 157 4.75 10.00 6.29
CA ASP A 157 3.82 11.03 6.74
C ASP A 157 2.40 10.62 6.36
N ILE A 158 1.60 10.25 7.36
CA ILE A 158 0.24 9.73 7.17
C ILE A 158 -0.68 10.89 6.79
N TYR A 159 -1.47 10.71 5.73
CA TYR A 159 -2.41 11.75 5.32
C TYR A 159 -3.65 11.76 6.23
N THR A 160 -3.69 12.67 7.21
CA THR A 160 -4.74 12.67 8.25
C THR A 160 -5.86 13.68 8.02
N GLU A 161 -5.76 14.53 6.99
CA GLU A 161 -6.71 15.62 6.74
C GLU A 161 -8.12 15.14 6.40
N ASP A 162 -8.26 14.00 5.72
CA ASP A 162 -9.54 13.39 5.42
C ASP A 162 -9.56 11.90 5.84
N PRO A 163 -10.42 11.53 6.80
CA PRO A 163 -10.47 10.19 7.37
C PRO A 163 -11.00 9.11 6.41
N THR A 164 -11.58 9.49 5.28
CA THR A 164 -12.03 8.54 4.26
C THR A 164 -10.85 7.92 3.49
N PHE A 165 -9.68 8.55 3.52
CA PHE A 165 -8.46 8.06 2.86
C PHE A 165 -7.62 7.13 3.72
N ASN A 166 -8.06 6.78 4.92
CA ASN A 166 -7.39 5.81 5.77
C ASN A 166 -8.39 4.95 6.53
N GLY A 167 -8.40 3.66 6.25
CA GLY A 167 -9.13 2.71 7.07
C GLY A 167 -9.64 1.48 6.35
N PHE A 168 -10.23 0.61 7.15
CA PHE A 168 -10.87 -0.63 6.75
C PHE A 168 -12.37 -0.51 6.91
N GLN A 169 -13.12 -0.93 5.89
CA GLN A 169 -14.57 -1.00 5.90
C GLN A 169 -15.00 -2.36 5.35
N SER A 170 -16.00 -2.96 5.97
CA SER A 170 -16.64 -4.18 5.46
C SER A 170 -18.15 -4.00 5.49
N LYS A 171 -18.82 -4.22 4.36
CA LYS A 171 -20.27 -4.12 4.25
C LYS A 171 -20.85 -5.22 3.37
N PRO A 172 -21.96 -5.86 3.78
CA PRO A 172 -22.71 -6.73 2.87
C PRO A 172 -23.26 -5.95 1.68
N ILE A 173 -23.32 -6.59 0.52
CA ILE A 173 -23.88 -6.07 -0.74
C ILE A 173 -24.75 -7.14 -1.42
N ASN A 174 -25.39 -6.79 -2.55
CA ASN A 174 -26.20 -7.69 -3.38
C ASN A 174 -27.25 -8.47 -2.58
N SER A 175 -28.06 -7.75 -1.80
CA SER A 175 -29.07 -8.36 -0.93
C SER A 175 -28.48 -9.37 0.07
N ASN A 176 -27.28 -9.07 0.60
CA ASN A 176 -26.59 -9.88 1.62
C ASN A 176 -26.03 -11.22 1.11
N THR A 177 -25.70 -11.32 -0.18
CA THR A 177 -25.07 -12.53 -0.78
C THR A 177 -23.56 -12.41 -0.93
N CYS A 178 -23.03 -11.19 -0.85
CA CYS A 178 -21.60 -10.92 -0.89
C CYS A 178 -21.18 -9.90 0.17
N LEU A 179 -19.94 -10.01 0.61
CA LEU A 179 -19.26 -9.07 1.48
C LEU A 179 -18.31 -8.22 0.63
N ASN A 180 -18.44 -6.90 0.71
CA ASN A 180 -17.47 -5.97 0.15
C ASN A 180 -16.55 -5.45 1.25
N ILE A 181 -15.26 -5.67 1.08
CA ILE A 181 -14.19 -5.18 1.94
C ILE A 181 -13.44 -4.10 1.17
N HIS A 182 -13.22 -2.99 1.85
CA HIS A 182 -12.51 -1.83 1.34
C HIS A 182 -11.42 -1.46 2.34
N ASN A 183 -10.17 -1.37 1.89
CA ASN A 183 -9.06 -0.88 2.71
C ASN A 183 -8.28 0.17 1.91
N PHE A 184 -8.34 1.41 2.37
CA PHE A 184 -7.66 2.53 1.75
C PHE A 184 -6.54 3.01 2.68
N ARG A 185 -5.36 3.27 2.11
CA ARG A 185 -4.23 3.87 2.81
C ARG A 185 -3.63 4.99 2.00
N THR A 186 -3.28 6.06 2.71
CA THR A 186 -2.61 7.22 2.14
C THR A 186 -1.50 7.71 3.03
N SER A 187 -0.36 7.93 2.40
CA SER A 187 0.80 8.53 3.03
C SER A 187 1.61 9.32 2.01
N ARG A 188 2.63 9.99 2.50
CA ARG A 188 3.70 10.59 1.72
C ARG A 188 5.02 10.02 2.23
N LEU A 189 6.09 10.25 1.47
CA LEU A 189 7.43 10.07 2.03
C LEU A 189 7.60 10.90 3.29
N SER A 190 8.50 10.45 4.16
CA SER A 190 8.78 11.14 5.40
C SER A 190 9.18 12.60 5.13
N PRO A 191 8.86 13.56 6.02
CA PRO A 191 9.14 14.97 5.80
C PRO A 191 10.61 15.24 5.45
N CYS A 192 11.52 14.53 6.11
CA CYS A 192 12.95 14.68 5.91
C CYS A 192 13.41 14.12 4.55
N ALA A 193 12.83 13.01 4.09
CA ALA A 193 13.11 12.44 2.78
C ALA A 193 12.61 13.30 1.60
N ARG A 194 11.52 14.03 1.80
CA ARG A 194 10.93 14.88 0.75
C ARG A 194 11.36 16.34 0.76
N ARG A 195 12.04 16.80 1.80
CA ARG A 195 12.41 18.21 1.95
C ARG A 195 13.13 18.78 0.74
N ALA A 196 14.12 18.06 0.22
CA ALA A 196 14.85 18.49 -0.98
C ALA A 196 13.93 18.62 -2.20
N GLN A 197 13.04 17.64 -2.40
CA GLN A 197 12.04 17.72 -3.46
C GLN A 197 11.15 18.95 -3.27
N GLN A 198 10.59 19.15 -2.07
CA GLN A 198 9.76 20.32 -1.76
C GLN A 198 10.48 21.66 -2.01
N GLU A 199 11.76 21.75 -1.65
CA GLU A 199 12.54 22.96 -1.84
C GLU A 199 12.80 23.25 -3.33
N ILE A 200 12.98 22.21 -4.14
CA ILE A 200 13.27 22.29 -5.58
C ILE A 200 12.00 22.51 -6.40
N THR A 201 11.01 21.64 -6.24
CA THR A 201 9.81 21.61 -7.09
C THR A 201 8.72 22.54 -6.58
N LYS A 202 8.85 23.06 -5.36
CA LYS A 202 7.80 23.79 -4.62
C LYS A 202 6.49 23.00 -4.48
N THR A 203 6.54 21.68 -4.72
CA THR A 203 5.41 20.78 -4.56
C THR A 203 5.68 19.82 -3.43
N ASP A 204 4.62 19.46 -2.71
CA ASP A 204 4.72 18.36 -1.77
C ASP A 204 4.96 17.05 -2.53
N ALA A 205 5.73 16.13 -1.93
CA ALA A 205 6.17 14.91 -2.60
C ALA A 205 5.01 14.04 -3.09
N LEU A 206 5.35 13.08 -3.96
CA LEU A 206 4.40 12.14 -4.55
C LEU A 206 3.52 11.48 -3.48
N PHE A 207 2.22 11.63 -3.66
CA PHE A 207 1.20 11.04 -2.81
C PHE A 207 1.19 9.52 -3.03
N ILE A 208 1.37 8.77 -1.95
CA ILE A 208 1.38 7.31 -1.96
C ILE A 208 0.00 6.85 -1.52
N PHE A 209 -0.70 6.10 -2.37
CA PHE A 209 -1.96 5.49 -1.98
C PHE A 209 -2.07 4.05 -2.42
N THR A 210 -2.82 3.28 -1.64
CA THR A 210 -3.22 1.92 -2.00
C THR A 210 -4.66 1.71 -1.53
N ASN A 211 -5.48 1.19 -2.43
CA ASN A 211 -6.91 1.00 -2.26
C ASN A 211 -7.26 -0.43 -2.66
N ILE A 212 -7.55 -1.27 -1.68
CA ILE A 212 -7.98 -2.65 -1.90
C ILE A 212 -9.50 -2.71 -1.84
N ASN A 213 -10.12 -3.18 -2.92
CA ASN A 213 -11.52 -3.55 -3.00
C ASN A 213 -11.61 -5.07 -3.17
N MET A 214 -12.05 -5.77 -2.13
CA MET A 214 -12.25 -7.21 -2.14
C MET A 214 -13.74 -7.51 -2.02
N LYS A 215 -14.26 -8.34 -2.92
CA LYS A 215 -15.63 -8.85 -2.87
C LYS A 215 -15.58 -10.36 -2.70
N VAL A 216 -16.31 -10.86 -1.72
CA VAL A 216 -16.41 -12.29 -1.41
C VAL A 216 -17.87 -12.70 -1.39
N CYS A 217 -18.26 -13.70 -2.17
CA CYS A 217 -19.66 -14.08 -2.36
C CYS A 217 -19.94 -15.50 -1.86
N CYS A 218 -21.19 -15.78 -1.47
CA CYS A 218 -21.62 -17.11 -1.01
C CYS A 218 -21.58 -18.21 -2.07
N ASP A 219 -21.35 -17.87 -3.34
CA ASP A 219 -21.04 -18.80 -4.44
C ASP A 219 -19.54 -19.16 -4.54
N HIS A 220 -18.77 -18.73 -3.55
CA HIS A 220 -17.32 -18.87 -3.38
C HIS A 220 -16.49 -18.04 -4.35
N GLN A 221 -17.10 -17.05 -5.00
CA GLN A 221 -16.34 -16.09 -5.81
C GLN A 221 -15.61 -15.10 -4.90
N VAL A 222 -14.29 -14.98 -5.10
CA VAL A 222 -13.46 -13.92 -4.53
C VAL A 222 -12.91 -13.08 -5.68
N SER A 223 -13.17 -11.77 -5.63
CA SER A 223 -12.59 -10.81 -6.57
C SER A 223 -11.89 -9.69 -5.82
N ILE A 224 -10.65 -9.40 -6.19
CA ILE A 224 -9.82 -8.38 -5.56
C ILE A 224 -9.36 -7.40 -6.63
N THR A 225 -9.59 -6.12 -6.38
CA THR A 225 -9.12 -5.00 -7.20
C THR A 225 -8.26 -4.10 -6.33
N ILE A 226 -7.05 -3.81 -6.77
CA ILE A 226 -6.12 -2.94 -6.04
C ILE A 226 -5.78 -1.75 -6.91
N ASP A 227 -6.28 -0.58 -6.52
CA ASP A 227 -5.89 0.70 -7.12
C ASP A 227 -4.77 1.30 -6.28
N ARG A 228 -3.77 1.87 -6.93
CA ARG A 228 -2.56 2.34 -6.25
C ARG A 228 -1.93 3.49 -6.99
N SER A 229 -1.11 4.28 -6.30
CA SER A 229 -0.21 5.22 -6.96
C SER A 229 0.77 4.46 -7.86
N ILE A 230 1.11 5.04 -9.01
CA ILE A 230 2.09 4.43 -9.94
C ILE A 230 3.49 4.36 -9.32
N PHE A 231 3.78 5.31 -8.44
CA PHE A 231 4.99 5.35 -7.63
C PHE A 231 4.60 5.50 -6.15
N PRO A 232 5.18 4.72 -5.22
CA PRO A 232 6.11 3.60 -5.40
C PRO A 232 5.53 2.38 -6.15
N GLN A 233 6.37 1.37 -6.42
CA GLN A 233 5.90 0.08 -6.93
C GLN A 233 5.12 -0.67 -5.85
N THR A 234 4.22 -1.56 -6.24
CA THR A 234 3.45 -2.39 -5.31
C THR A 234 3.47 -3.84 -5.76
N CYS A 235 3.80 -4.74 -4.83
CA CYS A 235 3.66 -6.18 -4.98
C CYS A 235 2.36 -6.65 -4.32
N LEU A 236 1.73 -7.66 -4.93
CA LEU A 236 0.57 -8.36 -4.39
C LEU A 236 0.96 -9.79 -4.02
N TYR A 237 0.58 -10.21 -2.83
CA TYR A 237 0.67 -11.57 -2.33
C TYR A 237 -0.72 -12.12 -2.07
N ILE A 238 -0.93 -13.37 -2.48
CA ILE A 238 -2.13 -14.15 -2.24
C ILE A 238 -1.66 -15.47 -1.67
N ASP A 239 -2.16 -15.82 -0.49
CA ASP A 239 -1.74 -17.01 0.26
C ASP A 239 -0.23 -17.14 0.31
N GLU A 240 0.40 -16.09 0.87
CA GLU A 240 1.83 -16.03 1.14
C GLU A 240 2.75 -15.94 -0.09
N LYS A 241 2.21 -16.06 -1.31
CA LYS A 241 2.99 -16.06 -2.55
C LYS A 241 2.76 -14.81 -3.36
N MET A 242 3.83 -14.25 -3.92
CA MET A 242 3.72 -13.12 -4.83
C MET A 242 2.91 -13.53 -6.08
N SER A 243 1.70 -12.99 -6.20
CA SER A 243 0.78 -13.24 -7.32
C SER A 243 0.98 -12.24 -8.47
N GLY A 244 1.73 -11.16 -8.22
CA GLY A 244 2.08 -10.18 -9.26
C GLY A 244 2.71 -8.92 -8.70
N GLY A 245 3.36 -8.17 -9.58
CA GLY A 245 3.87 -6.83 -9.33
C GLY A 245 3.78 -6.04 -10.62
N SER A 246 3.49 -4.74 -10.54
CA SER A 246 3.49 -3.90 -11.75
C SER A 246 4.67 -2.94 -11.72
N GLN A 247 5.51 -3.03 -12.75
CA GLN A 247 6.40 -1.93 -13.09
C GLN A 247 5.55 -0.71 -13.52
N PRO A 248 5.98 0.52 -13.23
CA PRO A 248 5.40 1.72 -13.81
C PRO A 248 5.36 1.58 -15.34
N ASP A 249 4.21 1.82 -15.96
CA ASP A 249 4.10 1.96 -17.43
C ASP A 249 3.73 3.42 -17.63
N PRO A 250 4.65 4.24 -18.14
CA PRO A 250 4.46 5.66 -18.27
C PRO A 250 3.43 6.05 -19.34
N SER A 251 2.95 5.12 -20.16
CA SER A 251 1.98 5.42 -21.22
C SER A 251 0.54 5.68 -20.74
N LYS A 252 0.25 5.62 -19.43
CA LYS A 252 -1.11 5.70 -18.86
C LYS A 252 -1.27 6.72 -17.72
N LEU A 253 -0.58 7.86 -17.79
CA LEU A 253 -0.65 8.92 -16.77
C LEU A 253 -1.71 9.98 -17.14
N SER A 254 -2.56 10.38 -16.18
CA SER A 254 -3.54 11.46 -16.38
C SER A 254 -3.05 12.76 -15.75
N LYS A 255 -3.16 13.85 -16.52
CA LYS A 255 -2.77 15.22 -16.13
C LYS A 255 -3.76 15.80 -15.11
N ALA A 256 -3.47 15.68 -13.82
CA ALA A 256 -4.15 16.47 -12.80
C ALA A 256 -3.16 16.86 -11.70
N GLY A 257 -2.60 18.06 -11.85
CA GLY A 257 -1.79 18.72 -10.83
C GLY A 257 -2.62 19.35 -9.72
N HIS A 258 -1.99 19.49 -8.56
CA HIS A 258 -2.40 20.25 -7.37
C HIS A 258 -3.72 19.83 -6.69
N GLY A 259 -3.60 19.22 -5.50
CA GLY A 259 -4.69 19.14 -4.51
C GLY A 259 -5.88 18.25 -4.85
N LYS A 260 -5.88 17.59 -6.00
CA LYS A 260 -6.78 16.48 -6.33
C LYS A 260 -5.90 15.30 -6.72
N ILE A 261 -6.08 14.19 -6.01
CA ILE A 261 -5.38 12.91 -6.19
C ILE A 261 -5.19 12.67 -7.69
N ALA A 262 -3.94 12.74 -8.18
CA ALA A 262 -3.64 12.46 -9.57
C ALA A 262 -4.06 11.00 -9.83
N HIS A 263 -5.07 10.82 -10.69
CA HIS A 263 -5.65 9.52 -11.05
C HIS A 263 -4.75 8.80 -12.06
N SER A 264 -3.50 8.58 -11.69
CA SER A 264 -2.69 7.58 -12.37
C SER A 264 -2.69 6.32 -11.50
N SER A 265 -3.71 5.51 -11.71
CA SER A 265 -3.91 4.25 -11.01
C SER A 265 -3.74 3.10 -12.00
N LYS A 266 -2.91 2.12 -11.63
CA LYS A 266 -2.94 0.80 -12.27
C LYS A 266 -3.67 -0.16 -11.34
N SER A 267 -4.76 -0.73 -11.84
CA SER A 267 -5.48 -1.76 -11.09
C SER A 267 -4.78 -3.11 -11.24
N LEU A 268 -4.51 -3.78 -10.13
CA LEU A 268 -4.25 -5.23 -10.11
C LEU A 268 -5.57 -5.95 -9.87
N ILE A 269 -5.91 -6.91 -10.71
CA ILE A 269 -7.17 -7.66 -10.64
C ILE A 269 -6.85 -9.12 -10.40
N TYR A 270 -7.43 -9.69 -9.35
CA TYR A 270 -7.43 -11.12 -9.08
C TYR A 270 -8.86 -11.62 -8.95
N ASN A 271 -9.18 -12.71 -9.63
CA ASN A 271 -10.50 -13.35 -9.59
C ASN A 271 -10.30 -14.85 -9.47
N GLU A 272 -10.83 -15.44 -8.41
CA GLU A 272 -10.77 -16.89 -8.21
C GLU A 272 -12.09 -17.39 -7.60
N LYS A 273 -12.37 -18.67 -7.85
CA LYS A 273 -13.43 -19.40 -7.17
C LYS A 273 -12.78 -20.33 -6.16
N VAL A 274 -13.01 -20.08 -4.87
CA VAL A 274 -12.36 -20.85 -3.80
C VAL A 274 -13.02 -22.23 -3.69
N GLU A 275 -12.20 -23.28 -3.61
CA GLU A 275 -12.67 -24.65 -3.43
C GLU A 275 -13.20 -24.88 -2.00
N LYS A 276 -14.03 -25.92 -1.83
CA LYS A 276 -14.71 -26.26 -0.57
C LYS A 276 -13.81 -26.94 0.44
#